data_AF-A0A920LT66-F1
#
_entry.id   AF-A0A920LT66-F1
#
_cell.length_a   1.000
_cell.length_b   1.000
_cell.length_c   1.000
_cell.angle_alpha   90.00
_cell.angle_beta   90.00
_cell.angle_gamma   90.00
#
_symmetry.space_group_name_H-M   'P 1'
#
loop_
_entity.id
_entity.type
_entity.pdbx_description
1 polymer ?
#
loop_
_entity_poly.entity_id
_entity_poly.type
_entity_poly.pdbx_seq_one_letter_code
_entity_poly.pdbx_strand_id
1 'polypeptide(L)' 'MGELTCFKAYDIRGEIGIDIDAGIAYRIGRAVAQHLILQTL' A
#
# COMPACT_ATOMS: atom_id res chain seq x y z
N MET A 1 5.97 13.55 1.91
CA MET A 1 5.67 12.19 1.42
C MET A 1 6.04 12.18 -0.05
N GLY A 2 6.96 11.31 -0.46
CA GLY A 2 7.27 11.12 -1.88
C GLY A 2 6.06 10.59 -2.64
N GLU A 3 6.10 10.72 -3.96
CA GLU A 3 5.09 10.16 -4.85
C GLU A 3 5.03 8.63 -4.68
N LEU A 4 3.83 8.07 -4.56
CA LEU A 4 3.62 6.63 -4.42
C LEU A 4 3.58 5.98 -5.80
N THR A 5 4.73 5.93 -6.46
CA THR A 5 4.90 5.40 -7.83
C THR A 5 4.59 3.90 -7.96
N CYS A 6 4.56 3.18 -6.84
CA CYS A 6 4.28 1.75 -6.79
C CYS A 6 2.81 1.39 -7.10
N PHE A 7 1.86 2.32 -7.07
CA PHE A 7 0.46 2.03 -7.43
C PHE A 7 0.27 2.04 -8.95
N LYS A 8 -0.16 0.90 -9.50
CA LYS A 8 -0.57 0.76 -10.90
C LYS A 8 -2.08 0.58 -10.97
N ALA A 9 -2.61 0.54 -12.19
CA ALA A 9 -4.06 0.47 -12.42
C ALA A 9 -4.73 -0.74 -11.76
N TYR A 10 -4.01 -1.85 -11.58
CA TYR A 10 -4.58 -3.12 -11.10
C TYR A 10 -3.89 -3.68 -9.85
N ASP A 11 -2.67 -3.25 -9.56
CA ASP A 11 -1.87 -3.80 -8.47
C ASP A 11 -0.77 -2.83 -8.02
N ILE A 12 0.01 -3.28 -7.03
CA ILE A 12 1.12 -2.53 -6.47
C ILE A 12 2.42 -3.22 -6.90
N ARG A 13 3.23 -2.52 -7.71
CA ARG A 13 4.49 -3.03 -8.26
C ARG A 13 5.52 -1.90 -8.41
N GLY A 14 6.76 -2.21 -8.10
CA GLY A 14 7.91 -1.31 -8.22
C GLY A 14 9.18 -1.94 -7.64
N GLU A 15 10.31 -1.26 -7.75
CA GLU A 15 11.59 -1.73 -7.22
C GLU A 15 11.67 -1.56 -5.69
N ILE A 16 12.15 -2.60 -5.00
CA ILE A 16 12.27 -2.61 -3.54
C ILE A 16 13.38 -1.63 -3.11
N GLY A 17 13.04 -0.74 -2.18
CA GLY A 17 13.94 0.30 -1.68
C GLY A 17 13.94 1.59 -2.52
N ILE A 18 13.24 1.61 -3.66
CA ILE A 18 13.07 2.79 -4.52
C ILE A 18 11.59 3.19 -4.58
N ASP A 19 10.74 2.30 -5.11
CA ASP A 19 9.31 2.55 -5.27
C ASP A 19 8.48 2.02 -4.09
N ILE A 20 8.96 0.94 -3.46
CA ILE A 20 8.28 0.30 -2.32
C ILE A 20 9.27 -0.13 -1.24
N ASP A 21 8.90 0.09 0.01
CA ASP A 21 9.67 -0.36 1.18
C ASP A 21 8.74 -0.98 2.24
N ALA A 22 9.34 -1.49 3.32
CA ALA A 22 8.60 -2.12 4.41
C ALA A 22 7.58 -1.18 5.10
N GLY A 23 7.88 0.12 5.17
CA GLY A 23 6.99 1.13 5.75
C GLY A 23 5.77 1.39 4.86
N ILE A 24 5.98 1.50 3.54
CA ILE A 24 4.90 1.60 2.55
C ILE A 24 4.03 0.34 2.58
N ALA A 25 4.65 -0.85 2.57
CA ALA A 25 3.93 -2.13 2.63
C ALA A 25 3.07 -2.25 3.90
N TYR A 26 3.61 -1.86 5.06
CA TYR A 26 2.85 -1.84 6.32
C TYR A 26 1.63 -0.91 6.24
N ARG A 27 1.80 0.29 5.70
CA ARG A 27 0.69 1.26 5.55
C ARG A 27 -0.40 0.75 4.62
N ILE A 28 -0.03 0.08 3.52
CA ILE A 28 -0.98 -0.58 2.63
C ILE A 28 -1.77 -1.64 3.38
N GLY A 29 -1.09 -2.56 4.07
CA GLY A 29 -1.75 -3.63 4.84
C GLY A 29 -2.71 -3.08 5.91
N ARG A 30 -2.29 -2.03 6.63
CA ARG A 30 -3.14 -1.35 7.62
C ARG A 30 -4.38 -0.72 6.98
N ALA A 31 -4.22 -0.04 5.84
CA ALA A 31 -5.33 0.58 5.13
C ALA A 31 -6.32 -0.47 4.61
N VAL A 32 -5.83 -1.59 4.06
CA VAL A 32 -6.66 -2.73 3.63
C VAL A 32 -7.44 -3.31 4.80
N ALA A 33 -6.80 -3.55 5.94
CA ALA A 33 -7.48 -4.03 7.14
C ALA A 33 -8.57 -3.05 7.60
N GLN A 34 -8.28 -1.75 7.62
CA GLN A 34 -9.28 -0.75 8.01
C GLN A 34 -10.45 -0.64 7.04
N HIS A 35 -10.19 -0.74 5.74
CA HIS A 35 -11.24 -0.55 4.74
C HIS A 35 -12.09 -1.81 4.56
N LEU A 36 -11.47 -3.00 4.53
CA LEU A 36 -12.17 -4.24 4.22
C LEU A 36 -12.60 -5.03 5.46
N ILE A 37 -11.87 -4.95 6.58
CA ILE A 37 -12.15 -5.77 7.77
C ILE A 37 -13.01 -5.01 8.78
N LEU A 38 -12.83 -3.68 8.91
CA LEU A 38 -13.62 -2.87 9.85
C LEU A 38 -14.92 -2.32 9.26
N GLN A 39 -15.28 -2.66 8.02
CA GLN A 39 -16.54 -2.25 7.39
C GLN A 39 -17.76 -3.10 7.79
N THR A 40 -17.61 -4.06 8.72
CA THR A 40 -18.70 -4.92 9.19
C THR A 40 -19.28 -4.47 10.54
N LEU A 41 -19.84 -3.27 10.58
CA LEU A 41 -20.76 -2.80 11.63
C LEU A 41 -22.01 -2.19 11.00
#